data_AF-A0A7Y8MRN7-F1
#
_entry.id   AF-A0A7Y8MRN7-F1
#
_cell.length_a   1.000
_cell.length_b   1.000
_cell.length_c   1.000
_cell.angle_alpha   90.00
_cell.angle_beta   90.00
_cell.angle_gamma   90.00
#
_symmetry.space_group_name_H-M   'P 1'
#
loop_
_entity.id
_entity.type
_entity.pdbx_description
1 polymer ?
#
loop_
_entity_poly.entity_id
_entity_poly.type
_entity_poly.pdbx_seq_one_letter_code
_entity_poly.pdbx_strand_id
1 'polypeptide(L)' 'MDIDPKLLEILVCPVTKTALHYDRERQELVSRQAGLAYPVRDGIPIMLPDEARELSYAERRG' A
#
# COMPACT_ATOMS: atom_id res chain seq x y z
N MET A 1 -3.20 -12.87 10.08
CA MET A 1 -1.73 -12.67 10.13
C MET A 1 -1.51 -11.23 9.70
N ASP A 2 -0.83 -10.43 10.51
CA ASP A 2 -0.55 -9.02 10.19
C ASP A 2 0.88 -8.92 9.63
N ILE A 3 1.13 -7.89 8.83
CA ILE A 3 2.47 -7.63 8.30
C ILE A 3 3.45 -7.27 9.42
N ASP A 4 4.71 -7.67 9.28
CA ASP A 4 5.77 -7.30 10.23
C ASP A 4 5.97 -5.77 10.25
N PRO A 5 5.86 -5.10 11.41
CA PRO A 5 6.08 -3.65 11.53
C PRO A 5 7.46 -3.18 11.05
N LYS A 6 8.51 -4.00 11.20
CA LYS A 6 9.86 -3.65 10.73
C LYS A 6 9.94 -3.68 9.20
N LEU A 7 9.17 -4.57 8.57
CA LEU A 7 9.06 -4.60 7.12
C LEU A 7 8.38 -3.32 6.61
N LEU A 8 7.30 -2.87 7.27
CA LEU A 8 6.63 -1.62 6.90
C LEU A 8 7.56 -0.41 6.88
N GLU A 9 8.50 -0.32 7.83
CA GLU A 9 9.44 0.81 7.95
C GLU A 9 10.40 0.92 6.75
N ILE A 10 10.68 -0.18 6.06
CA ILE A 10 11.60 -0.21 4.91
C ILE A 10 10.89 -0.23 3.55
N LEU A 11 9.58 -0.48 3.53
CA LEU A 11 8.82 -0.59 2.30
C LEU A 11 8.53 0.77 1.67
N VAL A 12 8.85 0.88 0.38
CA VAL A 12 8.52 2.03 -0.47
C VAL A 12 7.67 1.59 -1.66
N CYS A 13 6.89 2.51 -2.20
CA CYS A 13 6.07 2.27 -3.38
C CYS A 13 6.94 1.81 -4.55
N PRO A 14 6.61 0.70 -5.24
CA PRO A 14 7.42 0.18 -6.36
C PRO A 14 7.46 1.13 -7.55
N VAL A 15 6.46 2.00 -7.71
CA VAL A 15 6.35 2.97 -8.82
C VAL A 15 7.04 4.29 -8.49
N THR A 16 6.70 4.90 -7.36
CA THR A 16 7.15 6.27 -7.02
C THR A 16 8.40 6.31 -6.15
N LYS A 17 8.79 5.17 -5.56
CA LYS A 17 9.90 5.06 -4.60
C LYS A 17 9.73 5.92 -3.34
N THR A 18 8.50 6.30 -3.02
CA THR A 18 8.14 7.06 -1.82
C THR A 18 7.45 6.18 -0.78
N ALA A 19 7.34 6.68 0.45
CA ALA A 19 6.77 5.94 1.57
C ALA A 19 5.32 5.48 1.31
N LEU A 20 4.97 4.33 1.87
CA LEU A 20 3.63 3.75 1.85
C LEU A 20 2.93 3.99 3.20
N HIS A 21 1.62 4.19 3.17
CA HIS A 21 0.80 4.21 4.37
C HIS A 21 0.09 2.86 4.51
N TYR A 22 0.23 2.19 5.64
CA TYR A 22 -0.48 0.94 5.89
C TYR A 22 -1.88 1.20 6.45
N ASP A 23 -2.88 0.89 5.65
CA ASP A 23 -4.28 0.85 6.07
C ASP A 23 -4.57 -0.53 6.66
N ARG A 24 -4.60 -0.59 8.01
CA ARG A 24 -4.84 -1.81 8.77
C ARG A 24 -6.25 -2.35 8.60
N GLU A 25 -7.25 -1.47 8.46
CA GLU A 25 -8.65 -1.88 8.34
C GLU A 25 -8.89 -2.60 7.02
N ARG A 26 -8.21 -2.14 5.96
CA ARG A 26 -8.36 -2.67 4.61
C ARG A 26 -7.29 -3.65 4.20
N GLN A 27 -6.25 -3.81 5.03
CA GLN A 27 -5.08 -4.63 4.73
C GLN A 27 -4.43 -4.21 3.40
N GLU A 28 -4.16 -2.92 3.25
CA GLU A 28 -3.60 -2.32 2.04
C GLU A 28 -2.41 -1.40 2.34
N LEU A 29 -1.42 -1.39 1.46
CA LEU A 29 -0.35 -0.39 1.45
C LEU A 29 -0.69 0.69 0.43
N VAL A 30 -0.97 1.89 0.93
CA VAL A 30 -1.48 3.02 0.14
C VAL A 30 -0.32 3.91 -0.31
N SER A 31 -0.22 4.13 -1.62
CA SER A 31 0.58 5.19 -2.22
C SER A 31 -0.33 6.27 -2.79
N ARG A 32 -0.51 7.37 -2.05
CA ARG A 32 -1.30 8.52 -2.53
C ARG A 32 -0.73 9.15 -3.80
N GLN A 33 0.60 9.22 -3.88
CA GLN A 33 1.29 9.81 -5.04
C GLN A 33 1.11 8.98 -6.31
N ALA A 34 1.15 7.65 -6.20
CA ALA A 34 0.82 6.77 -7.32
C ALA A 34 -0.69 6.68 -7.55
N GLY A 35 -1.51 7.04 -6.56
CA GLY A 35 -2.95 6.85 -6.61
C GLY A 35 -3.36 5.37 -6.54
N LEU A 36 -2.56 4.54 -5.87
CA LEU A 36 -2.69 3.09 -5.83
C LEU A 36 -2.71 2.56 -4.39
N ALA A 37 -3.39 1.44 -4.17
CA ALA A 37 -3.35 0.65 -2.95
C ALA A 37 -2.97 -0.80 -3.27
N TYR A 38 -1.88 -1.27 -2.67
CA TYR A 38 -1.37 -2.63 -2.85
C TYR A 38 -1.93 -3.55 -1.76
N PRO A 39 -2.60 -4.67 -2.08
CA PRO A 39 -3.21 -5.51 -1.07
C PRO A 39 -2.15 -6.30 -0.28
N VAL A 40 -2.45 -6.56 0.99
CA VAL A 40 -1.71 -7.48 1.86
C VAL A 40 -2.54 -8.75 2.02
N ARG A 41 -2.02 -9.90 1.58
CA ARG A 41 -2.68 -11.20 1.66
C ARG A 41 -1.84 -12.12 2.53
N ASP A 42 -2.41 -12.66 3.60
CA ASP A 42 -1.70 -13.52 4.57
C ASP A 42 -0.42 -12.88 5.16
N GLY A 43 -0.43 -11.56 5.36
CA GLY A 43 0.73 -10.80 5.83
C GLY A 43 1.79 -10.52 4.76
N ILE A 44 1.57 -10.93 3.51
CA ILE A 44 2.47 -10.71 2.38
C ILE A 44 1.97 -9.54 1.50
N PRO A 45 2.77 -8.47 1.35
CA PRO A 45 2.48 -7.39 0.41
C PRO A 45 2.54 -7.85 -1.04
N ILE A 46 1.46 -7.65 -1.79
CA ILE A 46 1.43 -7.87 -3.23
C ILE A 46 1.74 -6.54 -3.93
N MET A 47 3.03 -6.22 -4.07
CA MET A 47 3.52 -4.96 -4.64
C MET A 47 3.65 -4.99 -6.18
N LEU A 48 2.63 -5.48 -6.85
CA LEU A 48 2.53 -5.48 -8.31
C LEU A 48 1.53 -4.38 -8.75
N PRO A 49 1.90 -3.46 -9.66
CA PRO A 49 1.00 -2.40 -10.11
C PRO A 49 -0.34 -2.92 -10.66
N ASP A 50 -0.34 -4.05 -11.36
CA ASP A 50 -1.55 -4.63 -11.96
C ASP A 50 -2.49 -5.28 -10.93
N GLU A 51 -1.98 -5.63 -9.75
CA GLU A 51 -2.78 -6.13 -8.61
C GLU A 51 -3.21 -4.99 -7.68
N ALA A 52 -2.71 -3.78 -7.89
CA ALA A 52 -3.03 -2.63 -7.07
C ALA A 52 -4.41 -2.08 -7.46
N ARG A 53 -5.19 -1.73 -6.44
CA ARG A 53 -6.46 -1.04 -6.62
C ARG A 53 -6.22 0.45 -6.80
N GLU A 54 -6.93 1.08 -7.72
CA GLU A 54 -6.93 2.55 -7.82
C GLU A 54 -7.63 3.19 -6.62
N LEU A 55 -7.00 4.24 -6.08
CA LEU A 55 -7.61 5.07 -5.05
C LEU A 55 -8.75 5.92 -5.65
N SER A 56 -9.85 6.03 -4.92
CA SER A 56 -10.90 7.00 -5.24
C SER A 56 -10.39 8.44 -5.08
N TYR A 57 -11.16 9.39 -5.62
CA TYR A 57 -10.85 10.81 -5.48
C TYR A 57 -10.75 11.24 -4.00
N ALA A 58 -11.64 10.71 -3.14
CA ALA A 58 -11.64 11.02 -1.72
C ALA A 58 -10.36 10.52 -1.02
N GLU A 59 -9.95 9.28 -1.29
CA GLU A 59 -8.74 8.67 -0.72
C GLU A 59 -7.46 9.38 -1.16
N ARG A 60 -7.42 9.94 -2.38
CA ARG A 60 -6.24 10.69 -2.87
C ARG A 60 -6.07 12.05 -2.19
N ARG A 61 -7.11 12.61 -1.59
CA ARG A 61 -7.15 14.00 -1.11
C ARG A 61 -7.08 14.14 0.41
N GLY A 62 -7.26 13.06 1.17
CA GLY A 62 -7.08 13.01 2.63
C GLY A 62 -5.70 12.51 3.02
#